data_AF-A0A3B9ADP2-F1
#
_entry.id   AF-A0A3B9ADP2-F1
#
_cell.length_a   1.000
_cell.length_b   1.000
_cell.length_c   1.000
_cell.angle_alpha   90.00
_cell.angle_beta   90.00
_cell.angle_gamma   90.00
#
_symmetry.space_group_name_H-M   'P 1'
#
loop_
_entity.id
_entity.type
_entity.pdbx_description
1 polymer ?
#
loop_
_entity_poly.entity_id
_entity_poly.type
_entity_poly.pdbx_seq_one_letter_code
_entity_poly.pdbx_strand_id
1 'polypeptide(L)' 'MNELRELEAQASEAIQQSNSLAALEELRVGFLGKKGKITGLLKG' A
#
# COMPACT_ATOMS: atom_id res chain seq x y z
N MET A 1 1.93 16.19 0.78
CA MET A 1 0.56 15.93 1.30
C MET A 1 -0.36 15.29 0.25
N ASN A 2 -0.16 15.54 -1.06
CA ASN A 2 -0.92 14.88 -2.14
C ASN A 2 -0.54 13.40 -2.33
N GLU A 3 0.76 13.09 -2.34
CA GLU A 3 1.27 11.74 -2.58
C GLU A 3 0.79 10.69 -1.57
N LEU A 4 0.63 11.07 -0.29
CA LEU A 4 0.10 10.18 0.73
C LEU A 4 -1.39 9.85 0.51
N ARG A 5 -2.20 10.85 0.11
CA ARG A 5 -3.63 10.62 -0.20
C ARG A 5 -3.81 9.78 -1.45
N GLU A 6 -2.94 9.96 -2.44
CA GLU A 6 -2.93 9.11 -3.65
C GLU A 6 -2.57 7.66 -3.31
N LEU A 7 -1.58 7.45 -2.45
CA LEU A 7 -1.22 6.11 -1.96
C LEU A 7 -2.36 5.46 -1.16
N GLU A 8 -3.07 6.24 -0.34
CA GLU A 8 -4.23 5.76 0.41
C GLU A 8 -5.35 5.31 -0.55
N ALA A 9 -5.69 6.12 -1.56
CA ALA A 9 -6.69 5.77 -2.56
C ALA A 9 -6.30 4.51 -3.35
N GLN A 10 -5.04 4.42 -3.80
CA GLN A 10 -4.51 3.25 -4.51
C GLN A 10 -4.55 1.98 -3.64
N ALA A 11 -4.18 2.09 -2.36
CA ALA A 11 -4.22 0.96 -1.44
C ALA A 11 -5.67 0.49 -1.20
N SER A 12 -6.60 1.43 -0.99
CA SER A 12 -8.02 1.13 -0.79
C SER A 12 -8.63 0.41 -2.00
N GLU A 13 -8.38 0.89 -3.21
CA GLU A 13 -8.84 0.27 -4.44
C GLU A 13 -8.25 -1.15 -4.63
N ALA A 14 -6.94 -1.29 -4.42
CA ALA A 14 -6.28 -2.59 -4.57
C ALA A 14 -6.76 -3.63 -3.54
N ILE A 15 -7.09 -3.20 -2.32
CA ILE A 15 -7.70 -4.05 -1.29
C ILE A 15 -9.08 -4.52 -1.74
N GLN A 16 -9.92 -3.62 -2.28
CA GLN A 16 -11.26 -3.97 -2.77
C GLN A 16 -11.24 -4.95 -3.94
N GLN A 17 -10.20 -4.90 -4.77
CA GLN A 17 -10.03 -5.79 -5.93
C GLN A 17 -9.35 -7.13 -5.59
N SER A 18 -8.84 -7.29 -4.37
CA SER A 18 -8.11 -8.50 -3.97
C SER A 18 -9.06 -9.63 -3.58
N ASN A 19 -8.89 -10.78 -4.25
CA ASN A 19 -9.77 -11.94 -4.09
C ASN A 19 -9.14 -13.08 -3.28
N SER A 20 -8.00 -12.85 -2.63
CA SER A 20 -7.33 -13.87 -1.82
C SER A 20 -6.53 -13.25 -0.68
N LEU A 21 -6.35 -14.03 0.38
CA LEU A 21 -5.47 -13.67 1.49
C LEU A 21 -4.02 -13.46 1.04
N ALA A 22 -3.54 -14.23 0.06
CA ALA A 22 -2.20 -14.07 -0.48
C ALA A 22 -2.03 -12.71 -1.19
N ALA A 23 -3.02 -12.31 -2.00
CA ALA A 23 -3.00 -11.01 -2.68
C ALA A 23 -3.03 -9.83 -1.67
N LEU A 24 -3.85 -9.94 -0.63
CA LEU A 24 -3.90 -8.92 0.43
C LEU A 24 -2.57 -8.81 1.19
N GLU A 25 -1.89 -9.93 1.43
CA GLU A 25 -0.59 -9.95 2.09
C GLU A 25 0.52 -9.32 1.21
N GLU A 26 0.49 -9.58 -0.10
CA GLU A 26 1.39 -8.92 -1.05
C GLU A 26 1.19 -7.40 -1.07
N LEU A 27 -0.07 -6.93 -1.10
CA LEU A 27 -0.39 -5.51 -0.99
C LEU A 27 0.11 -4.92 0.33
N ARG A 28 -0.13 -5.60 1.45
CA ARG A 28 0.33 -5.16 2.77
C ARG A 28 1.85 -4.98 2.80
N VAL A 29 2.62 -5.94 2.27
CA VAL A 29 4.09 -5.83 2.21
C VAL A 29 4.53 -4.73 1.24
N GLY A 30 3.86 -4.59 0.09
CA GLY A 30 4.19 -3.57 -0.91
C GLY A 30 3.97 -2.13 -0.43
N PHE A 31 2.93 -1.88 0.37
CA PHE A 31 2.65 -0.55 0.91
C PHE A 31 3.37 -0.30 2.24
N LEU A 32 3.35 -1.25 3.17
CA LEU A 32 3.75 -1.08 4.57
C LEU A 32 5.03 -1.83 4.97
N GLY A 33 5.61 -2.63 4.08
CA GLY A 33 6.83 -3.37 4.36
C GLY A 33 8.04 -2.46 4.61
N LYS A 34 9.17 -3.01 5.07
CA LYS A 34 10.39 -2.24 5.39
C LYS A 34 10.90 -1.36 4.23
N LYS A 35 10.61 -1.77 2.99
CA LYS A 35 10.88 -1.07 1.72
C LYS A 35 9.59 -0.70 0.97
N GLY A 36 8.45 -0.76 1.64
CA GLY A 36 7.14 -0.47 1.06
C GLY A 36 6.98 1.02 0.79
N LYS A 37 6.07 1.36 -0.11
CA LYS A 37 5.87 2.73 -0.61
C LYS A 37 5.70 3.76 0.52
N ILE A 38 4.83 3.46 1.51
CA ILE A 38 4.57 4.35 2.65
C ILE A 38 5.79 4.43 3.55
N THR A 39 6.44 3.31 3.84
CA THR A 39 7.66 3.31 4.66
C THR A 39 8.81 4.08 4.00
N GLY A 40 8.94 4.04 2.67
CA GLY A 40 9.89 4.86 1.93
C GLY A 40 9.56 6.35 2.04
N LEU A 41 8.30 6.71 1.79
CA LEU A 41 7.83 8.09 1.86
C LEU A 41 8.03 8.72 3.25
N LEU A 42 7.74 7.99 4.33
CA LEU A 42 7.86 8.50 5.71
C LEU A 42 9.30 8.54 6.23
N LYS A 43 10.24 7.85 5.57
CA LYS A 43 11.68 7.91 5.89
C LYS A 43 12.40 9.02 5.12
N GLY A 44 11.78 9.54 4.07
CA GLY A 44 12.29 10.66 3.27
C GLY A 44 12.34 11.96 4.06
#